data_AF-A0A2R5EZ74-F1
#
_entry.id   AF-A0A2R5EZ74-F1
#
_cell.length_a   1.000
_cell.length_b   1.000
_cell.length_c   1.000
_cell.angle_alpha   90.00
_cell.angle_beta   90.00
_cell.angle_gamma   90.00
#
_symmetry.space_group_name_H-M   'P 1'
#
loop_
_entity.id
_entity.type
_entity.pdbx_description
1 polymer ?
#
loop_
_entity_poly.entity_id
_entity_poly.type
_entity_poly.pdbx_seq_one_letter_code
_entity_poly.pdbx_strand_id
1 'polypeptide(L)'
;MDGESCIRKAYDYILHGDFESAIHWFELAIKAEPDNAGYYHKCAVSCARSNKWTKAKHYSDTAIALEPDNSEYIYYSELIRSKLLLEEVGVLLASVPPRLLEAGDKLAEVISLDPLSFDGFYTLAMVRYTEGDYERAGKLVKEALKLDPQHTAARRLYADTRRKIRKNSKG
;
A
#
# COMPACT_ATOMS: atom_id res chain seq x y z
N MET A 1 -33.82 7.66 8.38
CA MET A 1 -32.97 7.63 7.18
C MET A 1 -32.28 6.28 7.21
N ASP A 2 -32.50 5.44 6.20
CA ASP A 2 -31.90 4.11 6.14
C ASP A 2 -30.47 4.17 5.56
N GLY A 3 -29.70 3.09 5.73
CA GLY A 3 -28.34 3.02 5.25
C GLY A 3 -28.26 3.15 3.73
N GLU A 4 -29.17 2.52 3.01
CA GLU A 4 -29.19 2.53 1.54
C GLU A 4 -29.36 3.95 0.95
N SER A 5 -30.20 4.79 1.55
CA SER A 5 -30.34 6.19 1.13
C SER A 5 -29.09 7.01 1.40
N CYS A 6 -28.38 6.72 2.51
CA CYS A 6 -27.07 7.32 2.78
C CYS A 6 -26.03 6.90 1.73
N ILE A 7 -26.00 5.62 1.35
CA ILE A 7 -25.11 5.10 0.30
C ILE A 7 -25.35 5.79 -1.05
N ARG A 8 -26.61 5.93 -1.46
CA ARG A 8 -26.94 6.63 -2.72
C ARG A 8 -26.42 8.06 -2.74
N LYS A 9 -26.58 8.80 -1.62
CA LYS A 9 -26.01 10.14 -1.48
C LYS A 9 -24.49 10.12 -1.52
N ALA A 10 -23.84 9.19 -0.84
CA ALA A 10 -22.39 9.08 -0.86
C ALA A 10 -21.84 8.92 -2.29
N TYR A 11 -22.50 8.09 -3.10
CA TYR A 11 -22.12 7.93 -4.52
C TYR A 11 -22.38 9.17 -5.36
N ASP A 12 -23.46 9.92 -5.11
CA ASP A 12 -23.70 11.21 -5.78
C ASP A 12 -22.54 12.19 -5.54
N TYR A 13 -22.07 12.31 -4.29
CA TYR A 13 -20.90 13.15 -3.98
C TYR A 13 -19.61 12.64 -4.64
N ILE A 14 -19.40 11.32 -4.72
CA ILE A 14 -18.27 10.75 -5.48
C ILE A 14 -18.30 11.17 -6.95
N LEU A 15 -19.48 11.14 -7.59
CA LEU A 15 -19.63 11.55 -9.00
C LEU A 15 -19.24 13.02 -9.21
N HIS A 16 -19.45 13.87 -8.20
CA HIS A 16 -19.05 15.27 -8.20
C HIS A 16 -17.62 15.50 -7.68
N GLY A 17 -16.87 14.44 -7.35
CA GLY A 17 -15.50 14.51 -6.85
C GLY A 17 -15.36 14.96 -5.39
N ASP A 18 -16.46 15.10 -4.66
CA ASP A 18 -16.47 15.47 -3.24
C ASP A 18 -16.37 14.22 -2.35
N PHE A 19 -15.15 13.72 -2.22
CA PHE A 19 -14.88 12.51 -1.43
C PHE A 19 -15.08 12.74 0.08
N GLU A 20 -14.97 13.98 0.58
CA GLU A 20 -15.18 14.30 1.98
C GLU A 20 -16.64 14.12 2.38
N SER A 21 -17.55 14.73 1.61
CA SER A 21 -18.98 14.56 1.81
C SER A 21 -19.40 13.10 1.59
N ALA A 22 -18.81 12.41 0.63
CA ALA A 22 -19.06 10.98 0.43
C ALA A 22 -18.72 10.15 1.67
N ILE A 23 -17.54 10.36 2.27
CA ILE A 23 -17.13 9.68 3.52
C ILE A 23 -18.16 9.97 4.63
N HIS A 24 -18.59 11.22 4.78
CA HIS A 24 -19.60 11.57 5.78
C HIS A 24 -20.91 10.78 5.60
N TRP A 25 -21.40 10.66 4.35
CA TRP A 25 -22.60 9.88 4.08
C TRP A 25 -22.41 8.37 4.30
N PHE A 26 -21.23 7.82 4.01
CA PHE A 26 -20.91 6.44 4.39
C PHE A 26 -20.92 6.24 5.90
N GLU A 27 -20.39 7.17 6.68
CA GLU A 27 -20.44 7.10 8.16
C GLU A 27 -21.88 7.16 8.68
N LEU A 28 -22.76 7.92 8.04
CA LEU A 28 -24.18 7.93 8.36
C LEU A 28 -24.85 6.59 8.00
N ALA A 29 -24.45 5.95 6.90
CA ALA A 29 -24.93 4.60 6.56
C ALA A 29 -24.51 3.58 7.63
N ILE A 30 -23.26 3.62 8.06
CA ILE A 30 -22.72 2.80 9.15
C ILE A 30 -23.49 3.02 10.46
N LYS A 31 -23.81 4.27 10.81
CA LYS A 31 -24.59 4.57 12.02
C LYS A 31 -26.02 4.02 11.94
N ALA A 32 -26.60 3.97 10.75
CA ALA A 32 -27.95 3.44 10.55
C ALA A 32 -27.98 1.91 10.64
N GLU A 33 -26.96 1.24 10.08
CA GLU A 33 -26.84 -0.22 10.02
C GLU A 33 -25.40 -0.64 10.38
N PRO A 34 -25.07 -0.72 11.68
CA PRO A 34 -23.70 -0.96 12.15
C PRO A 34 -23.19 -2.39 11.92
N ASP A 35 -24.06 -3.33 11.57
CA ASP A 35 -23.68 -4.72 11.28
C ASP A 35 -23.49 -4.98 9.77
N ASN A 36 -23.57 -3.94 8.94
CA ASN A 36 -23.41 -4.05 7.48
C ASN A 36 -21.94 -3.86 7.06
N ALA A 37 -21.21 -4.96 6.92
CA ALA A 37 -19.79 -4.96 6.53
C ALA A 37 -19.51 -4.21 5.23
N GLY A 38 -20.43 -4.27 4.26
CA GLY A 38 -20.31 -3.58 2.98
C GLY A 38 -20.24 -2.06 3.10
N TYR A 39 -20.89 -1.45 4.10
CA TYR A 39 -20.81 -0.01 4.32
C TYR A 39 -19.45 0.42 4.88
N TYR A 40 -18.88 -0.39 5.78
CA TYR A 40 -17.52 -0.20 6.26
C TYR A 40 -16.50 -0.32 5.12
N HIS A 41 -16.61 -1.35 4.28
CA HIS A 41 -15.73 -1.51 3.12
C HIS A 41 -15.80 -0.30 2.17
N LYS A 42 -17.02 0.17 1.82
CA LYS A 42 -17.19 1.35 0.96
C LYS A 42 -16.58 2.60 1.59
N CYS A 43 -16.77 2.81 2.90
CA CYS A 43 -16.18 3.92 3.62
C CYS A 43 -14.65 3.84 3.62
N ALA A 44 -14.08 2.64 3.84
CA ALA A 44 -12.64 2.40 3.79
C ALA A 44 -12.07 2.76 2.41
N VAL A 45 -12.74 2.34 1.34
CA VAL A 45 -12.34 2.65 -0.04
C VAL A 45 -12.33 4.15 -0.31
N SER A 46 -13.38 4.87 0.09
CA SER A 46 -13.43 6.32 -0.07
C SER A 46 -12.37 7.03 0.77
N CYS A 47 -12.11 6.56 1.99
CA CYS A 47 -11.04 7.10 2.84
C CYS A 47 -9.66 6.92 2.20
N ALA A 48 -9.37 5.74 1.65
CA ALA A 48 -8.10 5.47 0.97
C ALA A 48 -7.91 6.34 -0.27
N ARG A 49 -8.97 6.55 -1.08
CA ARG A 49 -8.94 7.47 -2.24
C ARG A 49 -8.66 8.91 -1.85
N SER A 50 -9.01 9.31 -0.64
CA SER A 50 -8.70 10.62 -0.05
C SER A 50 -7.38 10.65 0.74
N ASN A 51 -6.52 9.64 0.60
CA ASN A 51 -5.26 9.48 1.36
C ASN A 51 -5.43 9.46 2.89
N LYS A 52 -6.61 9.11 3.40
CA LYS A 52 -6.90 8.97 4.83
C LYS A 52 -6.65 7.54 5.29
N TRP A 53 -5.40 7.08 5.15
CA TRP A 53 -5.02 5.68 5.32
C TRP A 53 -5.34 5.12 6.71
N THR A 54 -5.18 5.91 7.77
CA THR A 54 -5.54 5.50 9.15
C THR A 54 -7.04 5.25 9.32
N LYS A 55 -7.88 6.12 8.74
CA LYS A 55 -9.34 5.96 8.75
C LYS A 55 -9.78 4.81 7.84
N ALA A 56 -9.14 4.66 6.69
CA ALA A 56 -9.35 3.54 5.78
C ALA A 56 -9.09 2.20 6.49
N LYS A 57 -7.96 2.11 7.22
CA LYS A 57 -7.62 0.93 8.02
C LYS A 57 -8.70 0.63 9.05
N HIS A 58 -9.11 1.64 9.83
CA HIS A 58 -10.12 1.45 10.87
C HIS A 58 -11.41 0.82 10.32
N TYR A 59 -11.95 1.35 9.21
CA TYR A 59 -13.16 0.77 8.63
C TYR A 59 -12.92 -0.57 7.93
N SER A 60 -11.76 -0.77 7.30
CA SER A 60 -11.42 -2.05 6.68
C SER A 60 -11.28 -3.17 7.71
N ASP A 61 -10.68 -2.88 8.87
CA ASP A 61 -10.58 -3.83 9.99
C ASP A 61 -11.98 -4.26 10.46
N THR A 62 -12.91 -3.30 10.60
CA THR A 62 -14.29 -3.61 11.00
C THR A 62 -15.04 -4.40 9.93
N ALA A 63 -14.85 -4.10 8.65
CA ALA A 63 -15.47 -4.87 7.56
C ALA A 63 -15.03 -6.35 7.60
N ILE A 64 -13.73 -6.61 7.81
CA ILE A 64 -13.20 -7.98 7.98
C ILE A 64 -13.70 -8.63 9.27
N ALA A 65 -13.82 -7.88 10.37
CA ALA A 65 -14.33 -8.44 11.62
C ALA A 65 -15.79 -8.93 11.49
N LEU A 66 -16.60 -8.24 10.69
CA LEU A 66 -17.99 -8.61 10.41
C LEU A 66 -18.09 -9.76 9.40
N GLU A 67 -17.26 -9.76 8.35
CA GLU A 67 -17.22 -10.80 7.31
C GLU A 67 -15.77 -11.27 7.06
N PRO A 68 -15.24 -12.18 7.91
CA PRO A 68 -13.83 -12.56 7.87
C PRO A 68 -13.44 -13.40 6.65
N ASP A 69 -14.41 -14.07 6.02
CA ASP A 69 -14.17 -14.93 4.84
C ASP A 69 -14.38 -14.18 3.52
N ASN A 70 -14.68 -12.88 3.57
CA ASN A 70 -14.89 -12.08 2.36
C ASN A 70 -13.55 -11.73 1.70
N SER A 71 -13.24 -12.40 0.60
CA SER A 71 -11.97 -12.24 -0.12
C SER A 71 -11.71 -10.82 -0.63
N GLU A 72 -12.76 -10.07 -0.98
CA GLU A 72 -12.63 -8.66 -1.40
C GLU A 72 -12.16 -7.80 -0.22
N TYR A 73 -12.71 -8.03 0.97
CA TYR A 73 -12.38 -7.26 2.16
C TYR A 73 -10.97 -7.57 2.65
N ILE A 74 -10.59 -8.85 2.66
CA ILE A 74 -9.21 -9.30 2.94
C ILE A 74 -8.23 -8.60 2.01
N TYR A 75 -8.44 -8.73 0.70
CA TYR A 75 -7.57 -8.13 -0.32
C TYR A 75 -7.43 -6.61 -0.12
N TYR A 76 -8.54 -5.91 0.13
CA TYR A 76 -8.51 -4.46 0.30
C TYR A 76 -7.77 -4.04 1.58
N SER A 77 -7.92 -4.79 2.67
CA SER A 77 -7.18 -4.55 3.91
C SER A 77 -5.69 -4.78 3.75
N GLU A 78 -5.28 -5.83 3.03
CA GLU A 78 -3.88 -6.08 2.70
C GLU A 78 -3.27 -4.91 1.89
N LEU A 79 -4.03 -4.38 0.93
CA LEU A 79 -3.63 -3.19 0.17
C LEU A 79 -3.49 -1.93 1.06
N ILE A 80 -4.43 -1.68 1.98
CA ILE A 80 -4.31 -0.56 2.92
C ILE A 80 -3.08 -0.74 3.83
N ARG A 81 -2.87 -1.96 4.33
CA ARG A 81 -1.74 -2.30 5.19
C ARG A 81 -0.41 -2.12 4.46
N SER A 82 -0.30 -2.54 3.20
CA SER A 82 0.90 -2.35 2.40
C SER A 82 1.23 -0.85 2.22
N LYS A 83 0.21 -0.01 2.04
CA LYS A 83 0.38 1.46 1.96
C LYS A 83 0.86 2.08 3.27
N LEU A 84 0.28 1.69 4.40
CA LEU A 84 0.73 2.17 5.72
C LEU A 84 2.16 1.74 6.04
N LEU A 85 2.54 0.50 5.70
CA LEU A 85 3.91 0.03 5.85
C LEU A 85 4.90 0.85 5.01
N LEU A 86 4.52 1.26 3.79
CA LEU A 86 5.36 2.14 2.97
C LEU A 86 5.56 3.52 3.61
N GLU A 87 4.55 4.08 4.28
CA GLU A 87 4.71 5.34 5.05
C GLU A 87 5.70 5.16 6.21
N GLU A 88 5.58 4.06 6.96
CA GLU A 88 6.51 3.74 8.05
C GLU A 88 7.94 3.54 7.55
N VAL A 89 8.12 2.85 6.41
CA VAL A 89 9.41 2.68 5.75
C VAL A 89 10.03 4.04 5.41
N GLY A 90 9.23 5.00 4.91
CA GLY A 90 9.70 6.36 4.66
C GLY A 90 10.31 7.00 5.91
N VAL A 91 9.67 6.85 7.07
CA VAL A 91 10.18 7.34 8.36
C VAL A 91 11.47 6.62 8.78
N LEU A 92 11.55 5.31 8.58
CA LEU A 92 12.75 4.51 8.91
C LEU A 92 13.95 4.88 8.03
N LEU A 93 13.73 5.17 6.75
CA LEU A 93 14.79 5.57 5.82
C LEU A 93 15.22 7.02 6.03
N ALA A 94 14.32 7.88 6.52
CA ALA A 94 14.64 9.28 6.84
C ALA A 94 15.34 9.46 8.20
N SER A 95 15.41 8.43 9.05
CA SER A 95 16.11 8.52 10.33
C SER A 95 17.63 8.68 10.15
N VAL A 96 18.32 9.20 11.16
CA VAL A 96 19.78 9.40 11.13
C VAL A 96 20.42 8.68 12.33
N PRO A 97 21.16 7.57 12.10
CA PRO A 97 21.34 6.88 10.82
C PRO A 97 20.04 6.19 10.33
N PRO A 98 19.90 5.89 9.02
CA PRO A 98 18.76 5.15 8.48
C PRO A 98 18.64 3.75 9.10
N ARG A 99 17.43 3.34 9.46
CA ARG A 99 17.14 2.02 10.03
C ARG A 99 16.88 0.99 8.92
N LEU A 100 17.95 0.62 8.21
CA LEU A 100 17.87 -0.21 7.00
C LEU A 100 17.32 -1.63 7.24
N LEU A 101 17.68 -2.27 8.36
CA LEU A 101 17.20 -3.61 8.69
C LEU A 101 15.68 -3.62 8.87
N GLU A 102 15.17 -2.74 9.74
CA GLU A 102 13.73 -2.60 10.00
C GLU A 102 12.95 -2.20 8.72
N ALA A 103 13.52 -1.30 7.91
CA ALA A 103 12.92 -0.92 6.63
C ALA A 103 12.86 -2.14 5.67
N GLY A 104 13.91 -2.94 5.62
CA GLY A 104 13.99 -4.14 4.80
C GLY A 104 12.95 -5.20 5.18
N ASP A 105 12.71 -5.40 6.48
CA ASP A 105 11.71 -6.36 6.97
C ASP A 105 10.29 -5.91 6.64
N LYS A 106 9.96 -4.63 6.86
CA LYS A 106 8.66 -4.07 6.47
C LYS A 106 8.43 -4.10 4.97
N LEU A 107 9.45 -3.82 4.17
CA LEU A 107 9.36 -3.91 2.71
C LEU A 107 9.14 -5.34 2.22
N ALA A 108 9.68 -6.34 2.92
CA ALA A 108 9.38 -7.74 2.63
C ALA A 108 7.91 -8.08 2.93
N GLU A 109 7.33 -7.49 3.97
CA GLU A 109 5.89 -7.59 4.25
C GLU A 109 5.06 -6.87 3.17
N VAL A 110 5.47 -5.68 2.72
CA VAL A 110 4.79 -4.93 1.64
C VAL A 110 4.65 -5.79 0.38
N ILE A 111 5.72 -6.42 -0.10
CA ILE A 111 5.66 -7.24 -1.32
C ILE A 111 4.88 -8.55 -1.14
N SER A 112 4.73 -9.02 0.10
CA SER A 112 3.90 -10.19 0.41
C SER A 112 2.41 -9.84 0.40
N LEU A 113 2.05 -8.65 0.90
CA LEU A 113 0.67 -8.15 0.94
C LEU A 113 0.22 -7.58 -0.41
N ASP A 114 1.13 -6.92 -1.12
CA ASP A 114 0.88 -6.34 -2.44
C ASP A 114 1.99 -6.77 -3.42
N PRO A 115 1.83 -7.94 -4.06
CA PRO A 115 2.75 -8.43 -5.09
C PRO A 115 2.81 -7.56 -6.35
N LEU A 116 1.95 -6.54 -6.47
CA LEU A 116 1.96 -5.56 -7.56
C LEU A 116 2.54 -4.20 -7.12
N SER A 117 3.12 -4.14 -5.92
CA SER A 117 3.73 -2.92 -5.38
C SER A 117 5.08 -2.63 -6.05
N PHE A 118 5.08 -1.75 -7.04
CA PHE A 118 6.33 -1.22 -7.61
C PHE A 118 7.21 -0.60 -6.52
N ASP A 119 6.63 0.24 -5.67
CA ASP A 119 7.35 0.93 -4.59
C ASP A 119 7.97 -0.07 -3.61
N GLY A 120 7.27 -1.15 -3.26
CA GLY A 120 7.80 -2.22 -2.40
C GLY A 120 9.06 -2.87 -2.99
N PHE A 121 8.99 -3.35 -4.24
CA PHE A 121 10.14 -3.97 -4.91
C PHE A 121 11.30 -2.99 -5.13
N TYR A 122 11.00 -1.78 -5.62
CA TYR A 122 12.01 -0.77 -5.94
C TYR A 122 12.73 -0.29 -4.68
N THR A 123 11.98 0.02 -3.62
CA THR A 123 12.57 0.51 -2.36
C THR A 123 13.37 -0.59 -1.67
N LEU A 124 12.90 -1.85 -1.67
CA LEU A 124 13.68 -2.96 -1.12
C LEU A 124 14.97 -3.19 -1.91
N ALA A 125 14.93 -3.05 -3.23
CA ALA A 125 16.13 -3.11 -4.06
C ALA A 125 17.14 -2.03 -3.67
N MET A 126 16.69 -0.79 -3.39
CA MET A 126 17.54 0.30 -2.92
C MET A 126 18.17 0.00 -1.56
N VAL A 127 17.39 -0.53 -0.61
CA VAL A 127 17.89 -0.95 0.71
C VAL A 127 18.97 -2.03 0.56
N ARG A 128 18.69 -3.10 -0.19
CA ARG A 128 19.67 -4.18 -0.42
C ARG A 128 20.92 -3.70 -1.17
N TYR A 129 20.77 -2.78 -2.12
CA TYR A 129 21.90 -2.16 -2.80
C TYR A 129 22.78 -1.36 -1.83
N THR A 130 22.17 -0.64 -0.89
CA THR A 130 22.85 0.18 0.12
C THR A 130 23.60 -0.70 1.13
N GLU A 131 23.02 -1.84 1.52
CA GLU A 131 23.66 -2.87 2.35
C GLU A 131 24.78 -3.64 1.62
N GLY A 132 24.91 -3.46 0.31
CA GLY A 132 25.91 -4.16 -0.52
C GLY A 132 25.47 -5.55 -1.01
N ASP A 133 24.24 -5.97 -0.71
CA ASP A 133 23.63 -7.20 -1.25
C ASP A 133 23.13 -6.97 -2.69
N TYR A 134 24.09 -6.84 -3.60
CA TYR A 134 23.82 -6.53 -5.00
C TYR A 134 23.09 -7.66 -5.73
N GLU A 135 23.28 -8.92 -5.32
CA GLU A 135 22.59 -10.06 -5.91
C GLU A 135 21.08 -10.00 -5.64
N ARG A 136 20.67 -9.77 -4.38
CA ARG A 136 19.24 -9.60 -4.07
C ARG A 136 18.68 -8.32 -4.65
N ALA A 137 19.42 -7.21 -4.58
CA ALA A 137 19.00 -5.95 -5.19
C ALA A 137 18.69 -6.11 -6.68
N GLY A 138 19.52 -6.86 -7.41
CA GLY A 138 19.37 -7.09 -8.84
C GLY A 138 18.12 -7.89 -9.20
N LYS A 139 17.74 -8.86 -8.37
CA LYS A 139 16.47 -9.62 -8.53
C LYS A 139 15.27 -8.73 -8.28
N LEU A 140 15.29 -7.96 -7.18
CA LEU A 140 14.17 -7.11 -6.77
C LEU A 140 13.89 -5.98 -7.77
N VAL A 141 14.92 -5.26 -8.23
CA VAL A 141 14.73 -4.19 -9.22
C VAL A 141 14.27 -4.76 -10.58
N LYS A 142 14.59 -6.03 -10.89
CA LYS A 142 14.05 -6.69 -12.09
C LYS A 142 12.54 -6.93 -11.95
N GLU A 143 12.06 -7.34 -10.77
CA GLU A 143 10.62 -7.45 -10.50
C GLU A 143 9.94 -6.07 -10.57
N ALA A 144 10.52 -5.03 -9.98
CA ALA A 144 10.01 -3.66 -10.11
C ALA A 144 9.90 -3.22 -11.59
N LEU A 145 10.92 -3.50 -12.41
CA LEU A 145 10.91 -3.19 -13.84
C LEU A 145 9.94 -4.05 -14.68
N LYS A 146 9.42 -5.16 -14.17
CA LYS A 146 8.29 -5.85 -14.82
C LYS A 146 6.99 -5.07 -14.65
N LEU A 147 6.83 -4.42 -13.48
CA LEU A 147 5.63 -3.63 -13.14
C LEU A 147 5.64 -2.27 -13.83
N ASP A 148 6.79 -1.59 -13.83
CA ASP A 148 7.00 -0.37 -14.63
C ASP A 148 8.32 -0.46 -15.43
N PRO A 149 8.24 -0.97 -16.68
CA PRO A 149 9.41 -1.08 -17.55
C PRO A 149 10.02 0.26 -17.95
N GLN A 150 9.29 1.38 -17.83
CA GLN A 150 9.72 2.71 -18.26
C GLN A 150 10.34 3.54 -17.14
N HIS A 151 10.28 3.05 -15.90
CA HIS A 151 10.82 3.76 -14.74
C HIS A 151 12.33 4.01 -14.85
N THR A 152 12.71 5.27 -15.04
CA THR A 152 14.09 5.69 -15.31
C THR A 152 15.03 5.39 -14.14
N ALA A 153 14.60 5.66 -12.91
CA ALA A 153 15.41 5.42 -11.72
C ALA A 153 15.67 3.93 -11.46
N ALA A 154 14.66 3.06 -11.62
CA ALA A 154 14.82 1.61 -11.51
C ALA A 154 15.76 1.03 -12.59
N ARG A 155 15.68 1.52 -13.84
CA ARG A 155 16.64 1.12 -14.89
C ARG A 155 18.08 1.50 -14.53
N ARG A 156 18.28 2.70 -13.98
CA ARG A 156 19.59 3.15 -13.50
C ARG A 156 20.09 2.28 -12.36
N LEU A 157 19.26 2.03 -11.35
CA LEU A 157 19.59 1.16 -10.22
C LEU A 157 19.95 -0.26 -10.70
N TYR A 158 19.23 -0.82 -11.66
CA TYR A 158 19.55 -2.11 -12.25
C TYR A 158 20.91 -2.11 -12.96
N ALA A 159 21.21 -1.08 -13.75
CA ALA A 159 22.51 -0.96 -14.42
C ALA A 159 23.67 -0.83 -13.41
N ASP A 160 23.50 -0.02 -12.37
CA ASP A 160 24.50 0.18 -11.32
C ASP A 160 24.72 -1.10 -10.50
N THR A 161 23.65 -1.82 -10.18
CA THR A 161 23.69 -3.13 -9.50
C THR A 161 24.47 -4.15 -10.33
N ARG A 162 24.22 -4.25 -11.64
CA ARG A 162 24.96 -5.17 -12.53
C ARG A 162 26.46 -4.84 -12.61
N ARG A 163 26.82 -3.55 -12.61
CA ARG A 163 28.22 -3.12 -12.59
C ARG A 163 28.91 -3.55 -11.30
N LYS A 164 28.24 -3.41 -10.16
CA LYS A 164 28.75 -3.83 -8.85
C LYS A 164 28.95 -5.35 -8.77
N ILE A 165 27.97 -6.14 -9.20
CA ILE A 165 28.08 -7.61 -9.27
C ILE A 165 29.32 -8.02 -10.09
N ARG A 166 29.47 -7.46 -11.30
CA ARG A 166 30.62 -7.76 -12.17
C ARG A 166 31.96 -7.40 -11.52
N LYS A 167 32.02 -6.29 -10.78
CA LYS A 167 33.24 -5.87 -10.08
C LYS A 167 33.58 -6.84 -8.95
N ASN A 168 32.60 -7.26 -8.17
CA ASN A 168 32.79 -8.19 -7.04
C ASN A 168 33.16 -9.60 -7.50
N SER A 169 32.71 -10.04 -8.68
CA SER A 169 33.08 -11.34 -9.25
C SER A 169 34.52 -11.45 -9.77
N LYS A 170 35.27 -10.33 -9.82
CA LYS A 170 36.62 -10.23 -10.40
C LYS A 170 37.72 -9.97 -9.37
N GLY A 171 37.37 -9.81 -8.10
CA GLY A 171 38.32 -9.65 -6.99
C GLY A 171 38.31 -10.91 -6.14
#